data_AF-A0A851D5E0-F1
#
_entry.id   AF-A0A851D5E0-F1
#
_cell.length_a   1.000
_cell.length_b   1.000
_cell.length_c   1.000
_cell.angle_alpha   90.00
_cell.angle_beta   90.00
_cell.angle_gamma   90.00
#
_symmetry.space_group_name_H-M   'P 1'
#
loop_
_entity.id
_entity.type
_entity.pdbx_description
1 polymer ?
#
loop_
_entity_poly.entity_id
_entity_poly.type
_entity_poly.pdbx_seq_one_letter_code
_entity_poly.pdbx_strand_id
1 'polypeptide(L)'
;KSEHPRAEAAFKVLRAAWDVVSTPERRREYESKRLAETELRRSVSELLGRLQAELRDAMNTMMCSKCQGKHRRFELERDPVRGRYCGECGGLHPAEEGDFWAESSLLGLKITYLAVMDGKIYDITEWAGCQRVGIAPDTHRVPYHISFGSRGPAPPPGRQR
;
A
#
# COMPACT_ATOMS: atom_id res chain seq x y z
N LYS A 1 28.24 -47.38 26.64
CA LYS A 1 28.49 -46.00 26.13
C LYS A 1 28.24 -46.04 24.63
N SER A 2 27.40 -45.16 24.10
CA SER A 2 27.18 -45.07 22.64
C SER A 2 28.38 -44.37 22.00
N GLU A 3 29.05 -45.02 21.04
CA GLU A 3 30.23 -44.48 20.33
C GLU A 3 29.87 -43.61 19.12
N HIS A 4 28.59 -43.28 18.95
CA HIS A 4 28.16 -42.46 17.83
C HIS A 4 28.68 -41.01 18.03
N PRO A 5 29.31 -40.37 17.03
CA PRO A 5 29.93 -39.04 17.18
C PRO A 5 28.93 -37.92 17.52
N ARG A 6 27.63 -38.16 17.37
CA ARG A 6 26.55 -37.25 17.79
C ARG A 6 25.89 -37.59 19.13
N ALA A 7 26.27 -38.70 19.77
CA ALA A 7 25.62 -39.20 20.98
C ALA A 7 25.76 -38.21 22.15
N GLU A 8 26.94 -37.61 22.34
CA GLU A 8 27.18 -36.67 23.43
C GLU A 8 26.29 -35.42 23.32
N ALA A 9 26.16 -34.85 22.11
CA ALA A 9 25.28 -33.71 21.86
C ALA A 9 23.80 -34.06 22.10
N ALA A 10 23.37 -35.25 21.66
CA ALA A 10 22.02 -35.74 21.90
C ALA A 10 21.72 -35.91 23.40
N PHE A 11 22.67 -36.48 24.17
CA PHE A 11 22.52 -36.63 25.62
C PHE A 11 22.45 -35.28 26.36
N LYS A 12 23.20 -34.27 25.91
CA LYS A 12 23.12 -32.91 26.47
C LYS A 12 21.73 -32.30 26.25
N VAL A 13 21.17 -32.43 25.05
CA VAL A 13 19.81 -31.95 24.74
C VAL A 13 18.76 -32.69 25.58
N LEU A 14 18.86 -34.01 25.68
CA LEU A 14 17.91 -34.83 26.45
C LEU A 14 17.96 -34.50 27.96
N ARG A 15 19.15 -34.29 28.52
CA ARG A 15 19.29 -33.89 29.93
C ARG A 15 18.69 -32.51 30.19
N ALA A 16 18.97 -31.54 29.32
CA ALA A 16 18.39 -30.21 29.42
C ALA A 16 16.85 -30.24 29.32
N ALA A 17 16.30 -31.06 28.40
CA ALA A 17 14.86 -31.24 28.29
C ALA A 17 14.27 -31.86 29.56
N TRP A 18 14.92 -32.90 30.11
CA TRP A 18 14.50 -33.54 31.36
C TRP A 18 14.47 -32.56 32.54
N ASP A 19 15.49 -31.72 32.69
CA ASP A 19 15.53 -30.72 33.76
C ASP A 19 14.35 -29.74 33.70
N VAL A 20 13.85 -29.46 32.51
CA VAL A 20 12.71 -28.56 32.27
C VAL A 20 11.35 -29.24 32.50
N VAL A 21 11.20 -30.55 32.24
CA VAL A 21 9.89 -31.25 32.31
C VAL A 21 9.81 -32.40 33.33
N SER A 22 10.82 -32.52 34.19
CA SER A 22 11.04 -33.64 35.13
C SER A 22 9.94 -33.82 36.17
N THR A 23 9.28 -32.74 36.62
CA THR A 23 8.21 -32.80 37.62
C THR A 23 6.88 -32.27 37.06
N PRO A 24 5.73 -32.68 37.63
CA PRO A 24 4.42 -32.14 37.22
C PRO A 24 4.35 -30.62 37.29
N GLU A 25 4.95 -30.01 38.30
CA GLU A 25 4.98 -28.55 38.50
C GLU A 25 5.80 -27.86 37.42
N ARG A 26 7.02 -28.35 37.14
CA ARG A 26 7.91 -27.79 36.10
C ARG A 26 7.32 -27.94 34.71
N ARG A 27 6.63 -29.05 34.43
CA ARG A 27 5.90 -29.25 33.18
C ARG A 27 4.78 -28.23 33.01
N ARG A 28 3.98 -27.97 34.06
CA ARG A 28 2.94 -26.93 34.04
C ARG A 28 3.52 -25.54 33.80
N GLU A 29 4.62 -25.19 34.46
CA GLU A 29 5.31 -23.92 34.23
C GLU A 29 5.80 -23.79 32.79
N TYR A 30 6.41 -24.84 32.25
CA TYR A 30 6.87 -24.88 30.85
C TYR A 30 5.70 -24.71 29.88
N GLU A 31 4.60 -25.44 30.08
CA GLU A 31 3.39 -25.32 29.26
C GLU A 31 2.78 -23.92 29.35
N SER A 32 2.70 -23.33 30.56
CA SER A 32 2.21 -21.96 30.76
C SER A 32 3.06 -20.93 30.04
N LYS A 33 4.40 -21.02 30.14
CA LYS A 33 5.32 -20.11 29.43
C LYS A 33 5.18 -20.27 27.92
N ARG A 34 5.13 -21.50 27.43
CA ARG A 34 4.96 -21.78 26.00
C ARG A 34 3.63 -21.24 25.46
N LEU A 35 2.54 -21.36 26.22
CA LEU A 35 1.24 -20.80 25.84
C LEU A 35 1.31 -19.28 25.78
N ALA A 36 1.90 -18.63 26.80
CA ALA A 36 2.09 -17.17 26.82
C ALA A 36 2.97 -16.68 25.64
N GLU A 37 4.06 -17.37 25.33
CA GLU A 37 4.91 -17.07 24.17
C GLU A 37 4.17 -17.24 22.84
N THR A 38 3.36 -18.29 22.72
CA THR A 38 2.57 -18.55 21.50
C THR A 38 1.50 -17.48 21.33
N GLU A 39 0.82 -17.09 22.40
CA GLU A 39 -0.18 -16.03 22.39
C GLU A 39 0.44 -14.67 22.04
N LEU A 40 1.60 -14.35 22.63
CA LEU A 40 2.36 -13.15 22.30
C LEU A 40 2.79 -13.14 20.83
N ARG A 41 3.32 -14.26 20.32
CA ARG A 41 3.71 -14.37 18.91
C ARG A 41 2.51 -14.17 17.98
N ARG A 42 1.35 -14.73 18.34
CA ARG A 42 0.10 -14.56 17.60
C ARG A 42 -0.34 -13.09 17.60
N SER A 43 -0.35 -12.44 18.77
CA SER A 43 -0.79 -11.04 18.89
C SER A 43 0.13 -10.08 18.12
N VAL A 44 1.45 -10.32 18.15
CA VAL A 44 2.41 -9.55 17.34
C VAL A 44 2.16 -9.76 15.85
N SER A 45 1.97 -11.01 15.41
CA SER A 45 1.66 -11.30 14.01
C SER A 45 0.38 -10.62 13.55
N GLU A 46 -0.65 -10.59 14.38
CA GLU A 46 -1.91 -9.94 14.09
C GLU A 46 -1.75 -8.41 14.01
N LEU A 47 -1.02 -7.81 14.94
CA LEU A 47 -0.74 -6.38 14.96
C LEU A 47 0.04 -5.94 13.72
N LEU A 48 1.08 -6.70 13.33
CA LEU A 48 1.82 -6.44 12.09
C LEU A 48 0.94 -6.57 10.85
N GLY A 49 0.05 -7.56 10.81
CA GLY A 49 -0.91 -7.72 9.72
C GLY A 49 -1.86 -6.53 9.61
N ARG A 50 -2.38 -6.03 10.72
CA ARG A 50 -3.24 -4.83 10.77
C ARG A 50 -2.50 -3.58 10.28
N LEU A 51 -1.27 -3.35 10.77
CA LEU A 51 -0.44 -2.24 10.33
C LEU A 51 -0.16 -2.28 8.83
N GLN A 52 0.13 -3.46 8.28
CA GLN A 52 0.36 -3.62 6.85
C GLN A 52 -0.90 -3.31 6.03
N ALA A 53 -2.08 -3.71 6.52
CA ALA A 53 -3.36 -3.37 5.88
C ALA A 53 -3.63 -1.85 5.93
N GLU A 54 -3.41 -1.21 7.07
CA GLU A 54 -3.58 0.24 7.23
C GLU A 54 -2.63 1.04 6.33
N LEU A 55 -1.36 0.62 6.23
CA LEU A 55 -0.39 1.24 5.32
C LEU A 55 -0.82 1.10 3.86
N ARG A 56 -1.28 -0.10 3.46
CA ARG A 56 -1.78 -0.35 2.11
C ARG A 56 -3.00 0.51 1.79
N ASP A 57 -3.93 0.66 2.73
CA ASP A 57 -5.11 1.50 2.56
C ASP A 57 -4.72 2.98 2.47
N ALA A 58 -3.81 3.44 3.34
CA ALA A 58 -3.30 4.81 3.28
C ALA A 58 -2.64 5.11 1.93
N MET A 59 -1.80 4.20 1.43
CA MET A 59 -1.16 4.33 0.12
C MET A 59 -2.17 4.31 -1.03
N ASN A 60 -3.30 3.63 -0.90
CA ASN A 60 -4.33 3.58 -1.96
C ASN A 60 -5.42 4.64 -1.78
N THR A 61 -5.12 5.75 -1.10
CA THR A 61 -6.04 6.87 -0.95
C THR A 61 -5.42 8.21 -1.31
N MET A 62 -6.26 9.14 -1.75
CA MET A 62 -5.91 10.53 -2.07
C MET A 62 -6.71 11.49 -1.21
N MET A 63 -6.03 12.50 -0.65
CA MET A 63 -6.68 13.56 0.11
C MET A 63 -7.44 14.50 -0.83
N CYS A 64 -8.69 14.81 -0.51
CA CYS A 64 -9.50 15.75 -1.29
C CYS A 64 -9.61 17.10 -0.59
N SER A 65 -9.21 18.15 -1.30
CA SER A 65 -9.27 19.53 -0.80
C SER A 65 -10.69 20.05 -0.60
N LYS A 66 -11.66 19.45 -1.28
CA LYS A 66 -13.05 19.92 -1.29
C LYS A 66 -13.88 19.34 -0.16
N CYS A 67 -13.86 18.02 0.04
CA CYS A 67 -14.58 17.36 1.14
C CYS A 67 -13.74 17.19 2.40
N GLN A 68 -12.43 17.49 2.34
CA GLN A 68 -11.47 17.26 3.42
C GLN A 68 -11.32 15.78 3.83
N GLY A 69 -11.88 14.86 3.03
CA GLY A 69 -11.81 13.42 3.22
C GLY A 69 -10.75 12.74 2.36
N LYS A 70 -10.80 11.41 2.37
CA LYS A 70 -9.95 10.52 1.56
C LYS A 70 -10.80 9.84 0.49
N HIS A 71 -10.30 9.75 -0.72
CA HIS A 71 -10.90 8.97 -1.81
C HIS A 71 -9.97 7.85 -2.21
N ARG A 72 -10.52 6.72 -2.61
CA ARG A 72 -9.69 5.59 -3.03
C ARG A 72 -9.12 5.84 -4.42
N ARG A 73 -7.87 5.43 -4.64
CA ARG A 73 -7.27 5.27 -5.97
C ARG A 73 -7.18 3.78 -6.29
N PHE A 74 -7.39 3.40 -7.54
CA PHE A 74 -7.33 2.01 -7.98
C PHE A 74 -6.19 1.86 -8.98
N GLU A 75 -5.17 1.08 -8.62
CA GLU A 75 -4.07 0.76 -9.53
C GLU A 75 -4.62 0.01 -10.75
N LEU A 76 -4.18 0.41 -11.93
CA LEU A 76 -4.50 -0.25 -13.19
C LEU A 76 -3.28 -1.04 -13.66
N GLU A 77 -3.52 -2.25 -14.19
CA GLU A 77 -2.50 -3.07 -14.85
C GLU A 77 -2.17 -2.51 -16.24
N ARG A 78 -1.61 -1.29 -16.27
CA ARG A 78 -1.25 -0.58 -17.51
C ARG A 78 0.13 0.05 -17.37
N ASP A 79 0.96 -0.19 -18.37
CA ASP A 79 2.34 0.34 -18.45
C ASP A 79 2.31 1.85 -18.79
N PRO A 80 2.97 2.72 -18.00
CA PRO A 80 3.13 4.14 -18.31
C PRO A 80 3.67 4.44 -19.71
N VAL A 81 4.52 3.58 -20.29
CA VAL A 81 5.07 3.77 -21.65
C VAL A 81 3.97 3.78 -22.72
N ARG A 82 2.85 3.09 -22.46
CA ARG A 82 1.64 3.09 -23.29
C ARG A 82 0.43 3.48 -22.44
N GLY A 83 0.63 4.52 -21.63
CA GLY A 83 -0.23 4.86 -20.51
C GLY A 83 -1.47 5.67 -20.87
N ARG A 84 -1.46 6.47 -21.93
CA ARG A 84 -2.54 7.44 -22.20
C ARG A 84 -3.12 7.29 -23.60
N TYR A 85 -4.43 7.16 -23.71
CA TYR A 85 -5.12 7.12 -24.99
C TYR A 85 -5.29 8.54 -25.56
N CYS A 86 -5.11 8.66 -26.87
CA CYS A 86 -5.28 9.88 -27.62
C CYS A 86 -6.25 9.62 -28.78
N GLY A 87 -7.38 10.34 -28.79
CA GLY A 87 -8.39 10.24 -29.83
C GLY A 87 -7.90 10.80 -31.18
N GLU A 88 -7.04 11.83 -31.15
CA GLU A 88 -6.47 12.44 -32.36
C GLU A 88 -5.50 11.48 -33.08
N CYS A 89 -4.70 10.72 -32.33
CA CYS A 89 -3.73 9.77 -32.89
C CYS A 89 -4.29 8.35 -33.06
N GLY A 90 -5.44 8.05 -32.45
CA GLY A 90 -6.02 6.71 -32.42
C GLY A 90 -5.16 5.68 -31.67
N GLY A 91 -4.34 6.12 -30.71
CA GLY A 91 -3.28 5.30 -30.12
C GLY A 91 -2.90 5.67 -28.71
N LEU A 92 -1.99 4.88 -28.14
CA LEU A 92 -1.46 5.04 -26.78
C LEU A 92 -0.14 5.81 -26.81
N HIS A 93 -0.03 6.80 -25.94
CA HIS A 93 1.15 7.61 -25.69
C HIS A 93 1.75 7.29 -24.31
N PRO A 94 3.04 7.58 -24.12
CA PRO A 94 3.64 7.54 -22.80
C PRO A 94 2.97 8.56 -21.86
N ALA A 95 2.96 8.22 -20.58
CA ALA A 95 2.58 9.08 -19.47
C ALA A 95 3.73 9.16 -18.48
N GLU A 96 4.01 10.36 -17.98
CA GLU A 96 5.07 10.67 -17.03
C GLU A 96 4.51 10.76 -15.61
N GLU A 97 5.38 10.63 -14.60
CA GLU A 97 5.00 10.76 -13.19
C GLU A 97 4.25 12.07 -12.95
N GLY A 98 3.09 12.04 -12.28
CA GLY A 98 2.26 13.22 -12.05
C GLY A 98 1.35 13.61 -13.21
N ASP A 99 1.43 12.97 -14.38
CA ASP A 99 0.46 13.21 -15.45
C ASP A 99 -0.97 12.91 -14.99
N PHE A 100 -1.89 13.81 -15.34
CA PHE A 100 -3.31 13.70 -15.03
C PHE A 100 -4.16 13.99 -16.27
N TRP A 101 -4.93 13.00 -16.70
CA TRP A 101 -5.78 13.09 -17.88
C TRP A 101 -7.13 12.40 -17.68
N ALA A 102 -8.00 12.52 -18.68
CA ALA A 102 -9.26 11.80 -18.74
C ALA A 102 -9.31 10.96 -20.02
N GLU A 103 -9.94 9.79 -19.94
CA GLU A 103 -10.23 8.93 -21.09
C GLU A 103 -11.73 8.70 -21.19
N SER A 104 -12.28 8.73 -22.41
CA SER A 104 -13.67 8.41 -22.64
C SER A 104 -13.85 6.93 -23.00
N SER A 105 -14.98 6.36 -22.59
CA SER A 105 -15.38 4.99 -22.90
C SER A 105 -16.89 4.92 -23.09
N LEU A 106 -17.40 3.79 -23.59
CA LEU A 106 -18.82 3.60 -23.88
C LEU A 106 -19.38 4.71 -24.79
N LEU A 107 -18.70 5.00 -25.90
CA LEU A 107 -19.06 6.06 -26.86
C LEU A 107 -19.20 7.46 -26.20
N GLY A 108 -18.37 7.74 -25.20
CA GLY A 108 -18.36 9.03 -24.49
C GLY A 108 -19.29 9.11 -23.28
N LEU A 109 -20.04 8.05 -22.96
CA LEU A 109 -20.95 8.04 -21.80
C LEU A 109 -20.21 7.95 -20.46
N LYS A 110 -19.02 7.33 -20.45
CA LYS A 110 -18.22 7.17 -19.24
C LYS A 110 -16.88 7.86 -19.41
N ILE A 111 -16.61 8.81 -18.53
CA ILE A 111 -15.32 9.49 -18.41
C ILE A 111 -14.58 8.91 -17.21
N THR A 112 -13.37 8.41 -17.46
CA THR A 112 -12.46 7.87 -16.43
C THR A 112 -11.30 8.85 -16.26
N TYR A 113 -11.00 9.21 -15.02
CA TYR A 113 -9.89 10.10 -14.71
C TYR A 113 -8.69 9.29 -14.23
N LEU A 114 -7.54 9.54 -14.84
CA LEU A 114 -6.34 8.71 -14.70
C LEU A 114 -5.15 9.56 -14.32
N ALA A 115 -4.29 9.04 -13.45
CA ALA A 115 -3.03 9.69 -13.16
C ALA A 115 -1.88 8.71 -12.92
N VAL A 116 -0.66 9.14 -13.25
CA VAL A 116 0.56 8.42 -12.89
C VAL A 116 1.02 8.85 -11.51
N MET A 117 1.20 7.88 -10.63
CA MET A 117 1.75 8.06 -9.29
C MET A 117 2.64 6.88 -8.94
N ASP A 118 3.77 7.12 -8.30
CA ASP A 118 4.69 6.06 -7.87
C ASP A 118 5.08 5.13 -9.04
N GLY A 119 5.20 5.67 -10.26
CA GLY A 119 5.51 4.93 -11.48
C GLY A 119 4.39 4.02 -12.00
N LYS A 120 3.15 4.16 -11.51
CA LYS A 120 2.00 3.35 -11.93
C LYS A 120 0.79 4.21 -12.27
N ILE A 121 -0.12 3.68 -13.09
CA ILE A 121 -1.35 4.36 -13.47
C ILE A 121 -2.47 3.99 -12.52
N TYR A 122 -3.22 4.98 -12.06
CA TYR A 122 -4.38 4.78 -11.19
C TYR A 122 -5.65 5.42 -11.77
N ASP A 123 -6.78 4.75 -11.57
CA ASP A 123 -8.10 5.35 -11.66
C ASP A 123 -8.37 6.19 -10.40
N ILE A 124 -8.60 7.48 -10.64
CA ILE A 124 -8.90 8.50 -9.63
C ILE A 124 -10.23 9.19 -9.89
N THR A 125 -11.13 8.55 -10.64
CA THR A 125 -12.46 9.07 -11.03
C THR A 125 -13.28 9.54 -9.82
N GLU A 126 -13.25 8.79 -8.72
CA GLU A 126 -13.95 9.16 -7.49
C GLU A 126 -13.45 10.50 -6.92
N TRP A 127 -12.14 10.66 -6.83
CA TRP A 127 -11.50 11.88 -6.33
C TRP A 127 -11.71 13.07 -7.27
N ALA A 128 -11.54 12.86 -8.58
CA ALA A 128 -11.74 13.88 -9.61
C ALA A 128 -13.19 14.35 -9.65
N GLY A 129 -14.15 13.43 -9.55
CA GLY A 129 -15.57 13.72 -9.46
C GLY A 129 -15.92 14.50 -8.20
N CYS A 130 -15.36 14.12 -7.04
CA CYS A 130 -15.54 14.87 -5.81
C CYS A 130 -15.07 16.32 -5.99
N GLN A 131 -13.85 16.53 -6.52
CA GLN A 131 -13.31 17.86 -6.78
C GLN A 131 -13.98 18.62 -7.92
N ARG A 132 -14.88 17.98 -8.71
CA ARG A 132 -15.48 18.53 -9.94
C ARG A 132 -14.44 18.95 -10.98
N VAL A 133 -13.42 18.12 -11.17
CA VAL A 133 -12.41 18.36 -12.20
C VAL A 133 -13.05 18.24 -13.59
N GLY A 134 -12.89 19.27 -14.43
CA GLY A 134 -13.29 19.25 -15.82
C GLY A 134 -12.07 19.12 -16.73
N ILE A 135 -11.82 17.92 -17.25
CA ILE A 135 -10.77 17.65 -18.25
C ILE A 135 -11.45 17.10 -19.49
N ALA A 136 -11.13 17.65 -20.66
CA ALA A 136 -11.55 17.06 -21.92
C ALA A 136 -10.88 15.67 -22.09
N PRO A 137 -11.63 14.61 -22.39
CA PRO A 137 -11.05 13.28 -22.54
C PRO A 137 -10.24 13.15 -23.83
N ASP A 138 -9.33 12.17 -23.85
CA ASP A 138 -8.63 11.67 -25.03
C ASP A 138 -7.79 12.73 -25.77
N THR A 139 -7.36 13.77 -25.08
CA THR A 139 -6.57 14.88 -25.65
C THR A 139 -5.16 14.45 -26.00
N HIS A 140 -4.58 15.00 -27.07
CA HIS A 140 -3.20 14.67 -27.45
C HIS A 140 -2.16 15.10 -26.40
N ARG A 141 -2.35 16.27 -25.78
CA ARG A 141 -1.48 16.79 -24.73
C ARG A 141 -2.04 16.49 -23.35
N VAL A 142 -1.14 16.29 -22.38
CA VAL A 142 -1.52 16.14 -20.97
C VAL A 142 -1.94 17.52 -20.44
N PRO A 143 -3.17 17.66 -19.94
CA PRO A 143 -3.70 18.96 -19.55
C PRO A 143 -3.25 19.40 -18.15
N TYR A 144 -2.97 18.45 -17.25
CA TYR A 144 -2.60 18.74 -15.87
C TYR A 144 -1.49 17.83 -15.37
N HIS A 145 -0.66 18.41 -14.50
CA HIS A 145 0.36 17.69 -13.76
C HIS A 145 0.09 17.88 -12.26
N ILE A 146 -0.11 16.79 -11.54
CA ILE A 146 -0.48 16.79 -10.12
C ILE A 146 0.71 16.42 -9.26
N SER A 147 1.07 17.33 -8.35
CA SER A 147 2.13 17.06 -7.37
C SER A 147 1.54 16.39 -6.13
N PHE A 148 1.94 15.15 -5.87
CA PHE A 148 1.64 14.46 -4.62
C PHE A 148 2.80 14.64 -3.65
N GLY A 149 2.76 15.73 -2.89
CA GLY A 149 3.79 16.04 -1.90
C GLY A 149 3.27 17.03 -0.87
N SER A 150 3.21 16.58 0.38
CA SER A 150 3.11 17.34 1.64
C SER A 150 2.73 18.82 1.51
N ARG A 151 1.45 19.16 1.74
CA ARG A 151 1.11 20.53 2.14
C ARG A 151 1.77 20.81 3.49
N GLY A 152 3.02 21.30 3.46
CA GLY A 152 3.51 22.19 4.52
C GLY A 152 2.61 23.43 4.58
N PRO A 153 2.51 24.09 5.74
CA PRO A 153 1.64 25.26 5.90
C PRO A 153 2.05 26.35 4.89
N ALA A 154 1.06 26.86 4.15
CA ALA A 154 1.26 27.94 3.19
C ALA A 154 1.88 29.17 3.88
N PRO A 155 2.88 29.84 3.28
CA PRO A 155 3.39 31.08 3.82
C PRO A 155 2.29 32.16 3.75
N PRO A 156 2.19 33.06 4.75
CA PRO A 156 1.19 34.11 4.75
C PRO A 156 1.39 35.06 3.56
N PRO A 157 0.31 35.66 3.02
CA PRO A 157 0.41 36.57 1.88
C PRO A 157 1.25 37.79 2.26
N GLY A 158 2.44 37.88 1.67
CA GLY A 158 3.30 39.05 1.76
C GLY A 158 2.65 40.23 1.06
N ARG A 159 2.46 41.31 1.82
CA ARG A 159 2.02 42.63 1.33
C ARG A 159 2.94 43.11 0.20
N GLN A 160 2.37 43.41 -0.96
CA GLN A 160 3.02 44.22 -1.98
C GLN A 160 3.14 45.67 -1.48
N ARG A 161 4.32 46.26 -1.68
CA ARG A 161 4.59 47.69 -1.58
C ARG A 161 4.24 48.37 -2.89
#